data_AF-A0A1I8H1W0-F1
#
_entry.id   AF-A0A1I8H1W0-F1
#
_cell.length_a   1.000
_cell.length_b   1.000
_cell.length_c   1.000
_cell.angle_alpha   90.00
_cell.angle_beta   90.00
_cell.angle_gamma   90.00
#
_symmetry.space_group_name_H-M   'P 1'
#
loop_
_entity.id
_entity.type
_entity.pdbx_description
1 polymer ?
#
loop_
_entity_poly.entity_id
_entity_poly.type
_entity_poly.pdbx_seq_one_letter_code
_entity_poly.pdbx_strand_id
1 'polypeptide(L)'
;MTHELCGSVCALGGFHGAYCGNSYGSQGAAPAWECIHVCSGNSRQNCGGDYRNRVLRLSYTGSSEDACMNRNVFVPGNRTFVELNIPDAPAFRTLQSAGLPECLYRCRSGCQAVIFSQQQRLCHLLELAAVPAALSSASSGDFFVRR
;
A
#
# COMPACT_ATOMS: atom_id res chain seq x y z
N MET A 1 18.33 -4.70 3.86
CA MET A 1 16.88 -4.58 3.99
C MET A 1 16.36 -5.59 5.00
N THR A 2 15.33 -5.26 5.79
CA THR A 2 14.58 -6.16 6.69
C THR A 2 13.18 -6.44 6.12
N HIS A 3 12.45 -7.41 6.68
CA HIS A 3 11.04 -7.67 6.33
C HIS A 3 10.16 -6.45 6.60
N GLU A 4 10.38 -5.77 7.72
CA GLU A 4 9.62 -4.59 8.14
C GLU A 4 9.85 -3.41 7.19
N LEU A 5 11.11 -3.20 6.80
CA LEU A 5 11.47 -2.16 5.83
C LEU A 5 10.88 -2.46 4.44
N CYS A 6 10.98 -3.71 3.98
CA CYS A 6 10.37 -4.15 2.72
C CYS A 6 8.85 -3.92 2.76
N GLY A 7 8.19 -4.31 3.85
CA GLY A 7 6.75 -4.10 4.01
C GLY A 7 6.35 -2.62 4.03
N SER A 8 7.12 -1.79 4.74
CA SER A 8 6.88 -0.34 4.81
C SER A 8 7.07 0.32 3.45
N VAL A 9 8.10 -0.08 2.70
CA VAL A 9 8.34 0.35 1.33
C VAL A 9 7.20 -0.08 0.40
N CYS A 10 6.70 -1.31 0.52
CA CYS A 10 5.58 -1.78 -0.29
C CYS A 10 4.26 -1.11 0.07
N ALA A 11 4.01 -0.77 1.34
CA ALA A 11 2.86 0.02 1.75
C ALA A 11 2.90 1.44 1.17
N LEU A 12 4.10 1.99 0.96
CA LEU A 12 4.31 3.30 0.36
C LEU A 12 4.32 3.30 -1.17
N GLY A 13 4.36 2.14 -1.84
CA GLY A 13 4.36 2.04 -3.31
C GLY A 13 5.52 1.33 -3.99
N GLY A 14 6.47 0.78 -3.23
CA GLY A 14 7.64 0.10 -3.76
C GLY A 14 8.78 1.03 -4.19
N PHE A 15 10.02 0.56 -4.00
CA PHE A 15 11.25 1.23 -4.44
C PHE A 15 12.31 0.18 -4.82
N HIS A 16 13.36 0.62 -5.53
CA HIS A 16 14.45 -0.23 -6.01
C HIS A 16 15.06 -1.09 -4.87
N GLY A 17 15.03 -2.42 -5.03
CA GLY A 17 15.48 -3.39 -4.03
C GLY A 17 14.35 -4.10 -3.27
N ALA A 18 13.10 -3.62 -3.34
CA ALA A 18 11.91 -4.31 -2.85
C ALA A 18 10.91 -4.54 -4.00
N TYR A 19 10.56 -5.79 -4.26
CA TYR A 19 9.52 -6.13 -5.25
C TYR A 19 8.16 -6.13 -4.56
N CYS A 20 7.30 -5.19 -4.95
CA CYS A 20 5.97 -5.01 -4.39
C CYS A 20 4.92 -5.27 -5.48
N GLY A 21 3.83 -5.92 -5.11
CA GLY A 21 2.77 -6.22 -6.06
C GLY A 21 1.62 -6.99 -5.43
N ASN A 22 0.51 -7.09 -6.17
CA ASN A 22 -0.69 -7.81 -5.75
C ASN A 22 -0.76 -9.24 -6.32
N SER A 23 0.25 -9.67 -7.07
CA SER A 23 0.31 -10.97 -7.75
C SER A 23 1.69 -11.59 -7.57
N TYR A 24 1.74 -12.89 -7.29
CA TYR A 24 2.97 -13.68 -7.15
C TYR A 24 2.72 -15.14 -7.54
N GLY A 25 3.80 -15.91 -7.71
CA GLY A 25 3.71 -17.37 -7.87
C GLY A 25 3.62 -17.89 -9.32
N SER A 26 3.75 -17.03 -10.34
CA SER A 26 3.77 -17.46 -11.75
C SER A 26 4.87 -18.49 -12.06
N GLN A 27 5.97 -18.45 -11.29
CA GLN A 27 7.10 -19.37 -11.43
C GLN A 27 7.01 -20.59 -10.49
N GLY A 28 5.90 -20.76 -9.77
CA GLY A 28 5.73 -21.82 -8.77
C GLY A 28 6.44 -21.54 -7.45
N ALA A 29 6.29 -22.48 -6.51
CA ALA A 29 6.96 -22.44 -5.20
C ALA A 29 8.35 -23.07 -5.28
N ALA A 30 9.36 -22.39 -4.75
CA ALA A 30 10.70 -22.92 -4.63
C ALA A 30 10.88 -23.72 -3.33
N PRO A 31 11.79 -24.71 -3.32
CA PRO A 31 12.18 -25.39 -2.09
C PRO A 31 12.73 -24.43 -1.04
N ALA A 32 12.46 -24.71 0.25
CA ALA A 32 12.86 -23.82 1.35
C ALA A 32 14.39 -23.58 1.42
N TRP A 33 15.19 -24.58 1.04
CA TRP A 33 16.65 -24.52 1.07
C TRP A 33 17.24 -23.62 -0.02
N GLU A 34 16.47 -23.25 -1.05
CA GLU A 34 16.87 -22.24 -2.04
C GLU A 34 16.55 -20.81 -1.56
N CYS A 35 15.87 -20.64 -0.42
CA CYS A 35 15.47 -19.35 0.15
C CYS A 35 16.23 -19.02 1.44
N ILE A 36 17.56 -19.20 1.43
CA ILE A 36 18.40 -19.14 2.64
C ILE A 36 19.25 -17.88 2.79
N HIS A 37 19.22 -16.94 1.84
CA HIS A 37 19.96 -15.68 1.99
C HIS A 37 19.42 -14.88 3.16
N VAL A 38 20.31 -14.47 4.04
CA VAL A 38 19.98 -13.61 5.17
C VAL A 38 19.68 -12.19 4.70
N CYS A 39 18.75 -11.53 5.38
CA CYS A 39 18.44 -10.14 5.14
C CYS A 39 19.60 -9.24 5.58
N SER A 40 20.06 -8.33 4.72
CA SER A 40 21.20 -7.44 5.04
C SER A 40 20.94 -6.46 6.19
N GLY A 41 19.68 -6.22 6.55
CA GLY A 41 19.32 -5.40 7.72
C GLY A 41 19.07 -6.20 9.01
N ASN A 42 18.92 -7.52 8.91
CA ASN A 42 18.64 -8.39 10.07
C ASN A 42 18.99 -9.84 9.72
N SER A 43 20.11 -10.34 10.20
CA SER A 43 20.60 -11.70 9.89
C SER A 43 19.72 -12.84 10.44
N ARG A 44 18.74 -12.53 11.30
CA ARG A 44 17.75 -13.51 11.80
C ARG A 44 16.58 -13.74 10.84
N GLN A 45 16.48 -12.94 9.78
CA GLN A 45 15.44 -13.04 8.75
C GLN A 45 16.05 -13.58 7.46
N ASN A 46 15.30 -14.40 6.70
CA ASN A 46 15.67 -14.79 5.34
C ASN A 46 14.98 -13.89 4.31
N CYS A 47 15.73 -13.41 3.33
CA CYS A 47 15.28 -12.48 2.29
C CYS A 47 15.23 -13.12 0.90
N GLY A 48 15.19 -14.46 0.82
CA GLY A 48 15.09 -15.21 -0.42
C GLY A 48 16.38 -15.93 -0.78
N GLY A 49 16.71 -15.97 -2.06
CA GLY A 49 17.79 -16.75 -2.65
C GLY A 49 18.22 -16.17 -4.00
N ASP A 50 19.29 -16.69 -4.58
CA ASP A 50 19.65 -16.40 -5.97
C ASP A 50 18.46 -16.73 -6.89
N TYR A 51 17.89 -15.70 -7.53
CA TYR A 51 16.66 -15.82 -8.33
C TYR A 51 15.45 -16.41 -7.57
N ARG A 52 15.41 -16.25 -6.24
CA ARG A 52 14.30 -16.70 -5.40
C ARG A 52 13.80 -15.58 -4.51
N ASN A 53 12.49 -15.34 -4.56
CA ASN A 53 11.85 -14.31 -3.77
C ASN A 53 11.26 -14.91 -2.48
N ARG A 54 11.63 -14.37 -1.32
CA ARG A 54 10.83 -14.55 -0.11
C ARG A 54 9.57 -13.67 -0.24
N VAL A 55 8.43 -14.29 -0.51
CA VAL A 55 7.15 -13.57 -0.58
C VAL A 55 6.66 -13.28 0.85
N LEU A 56 6.37 -12.01 1.11
CA LEU A 56 5.80 -11.53 2.37
C LEU A 56 4.42 -10.96 2.08
N ARG A 57 3.44 -11.28 2.92
CA ARG A 57 2.12 -10.65 2.87
C ARG A 57 2.10 -9.45 3.79
N LEU A 58 1.74 -8.29 3.25
CA LEU A 58 1.41 -7.13 4.07
C LEU A 58 0.18 -7.47 4.91
N SER A 59 0.41 -7.69 6.19
CA SER A 59 -0.63 -7.98 7.16
C SER A 59 -0.95 -6.69 7.90
N TYR A 60 -1.98 -6.04 7.40
CA TYR A 60 -2.59 -4.89 8.03
C TYR A 60 -3.44 -5.39 9.21
N THR A 61 -3.26 -4.85 10.41
CA THR A 61 -3.96 -5.33 11.61
C THR A 61 -5.46 -5.05 11.44
N GLY A 62 -6.23 -6.08 11.11
CA GLY A 62 -7.64 -5.95 10.73
C GLY A 62 -7.92 -6.20 9.25
N SER A 63 -7.18 -7.07 8.57
CA SER A 63 -7.38 -7.43 7.15
C SER A 63 -7.97 -8.84 6.95
N SER A 64 -8.96 -9.23 7.77
CA SER A 64 -9.87 -10.30 7.34
C SER A 64 -10.73 -9.79 6.18
N GLU A 65 -11.16 -10.68 5.29
CA GLU A 65 -12.02 -10.34 4.14
C GLU A 65 -13.37 -9.72 4.59
N ASP A 66 -13.71 -9.85 5.88
CA ASP A 66 -14.87 -9.24 6.56
C ASP A 66 -14.59 -7.85 7.19
N ALA A 67 -13.35 -7.36 7.15
CA ALA A 67 -12.95 -6.16 7.88
C ALA A 67 -13.30 -4.83 7.21
N CYS A 68 -13.98 -4.84 6.05
CA CYS A 68 -14.56 -3.61 5.48
C CYS A 68 -15.63 -2.96 6.37
N MET A 69 -16.06 -3.64 7.45
CA MET A 69 -16.92 -3.10 8.52
C MET A 69 -16.15 -2.68 9.78
N ASN A 70 -14.85 -2.95 9.85
CA ASN A 70 -14.06 -2.61 11.03
C ASN A 70 -13.49 -1.19 10.87
N ARG A 71 -14.03 -0.26 11.65
CA ARG A 71 -13.69 1.18 11.67
C ARG A 71 -12.20 1.47 11.97
N ASN A 72 -11.41 0.44 12.24
CA ASN A 72 -10.01 0.51 12.66
C ASN A 72 -9.00 0.25 11.52
N VAL A 73 -9.45 -0.07 10.31
CA VAL A 73 -8.55 -0.36 9.17
C VAL A 73 -7.96 0.91 8.56
N PHE A 74 -8.67 2.03 8.65
CA PHE A 74 -8.19 3.33 8.18
C PHE A 74 -8.04 4.27 9.36
N VAL A 75 -6.84 4.84 9.49
CA VAL A 75 -6.50 5.79 10.55
C VAL A 75 -6.15 7.15 9.95
N PRO A 76 -6.45 8.27 10.63
CA PRO A 76 -5.95 9.57 10.22
C PRO A 76 -4.42 9.54 10.08
N GLY A 77 -3.91 10.07 8.97
CA GLY A 77 -2.48 10.10 8.68
C GLY A 77 -2.00 11.51 8.35
N ASN A 78 -0.70 11.73 8.47
CA ASN A 78 -0.06 12.92 7.94
C ASN A 78 0.14 12.78 6.44
N ARG A 79 0.00 13.87 5.70
CA ARG A 79 0.23 13.89 4.26
C ARG A 79 1.72 13.90 3.97
N THR A 80 2.19 12.86 3.29
CA THR A 80 3.52 12.82 2.68
C THR A 80 3.33 12.95 1.18
N PHE A 81 3.96 13.95 0.56
CA PHE A 81 3.86 14.15 -0.89
C PHE A 81 4.99 13.40 -1.61
N VAL A 82 4.66 12.72 -2.71
CA VAL A 82 5.61 11.94 -3.49
C VAL A 82 5.48 12.28 -4.97
N GLU A 83 6.61 12.51 -5.63
CA GLU A 83 6.70 12.61 -7.08
C GLU A 83 6.82 11.20 -7.68
N LEU A 84 5.90 10.88 -8.59
CA LEU A 84 5.86 9.57 -9.23
C LEU A 84 6.33 9.71 -10.67
N ASN A 85 7.45 9.06 -10.99
CA ASN A 85 7.91 8.89 -12.36
C ASN A 85 7.27 7.63 -12.98
N ILE A 86 5.93 7.57 -12.99
CA ILE A 86 5.18 6.44 -13.55
C ILE A 86 4.57 6.91 -14.89
N PRO A 87 4.89 6.27 -16.03
CA PRO A 87 4.58 6.83 -17.35
C PRO A 87 3.10 6.94 -17.73
N ASP A 88 2.19 6.12 -17.17
CA ASP A 88 0.90 5.88 -17.85
C ASP A 88 -0.38 5.97 -17.00
N ALA A 89 -0.33 6.28 -15.70
CA ALA A 89 -1.56 6.54 -14.93
C ALA A 89 -1.31 7.33 -13.64
N PRO A 90 -2.25 8.20 -13.21
CA PRO A 90 -2.23 8.73 -11.86
C PRO A 90 -2.36 7.57 -10.87
N ALA A 91 -1.49 7.48 -9.86
CA ALA A 91 -1.58 6.50 -8.77
C ALA A 91 -2.75 6.78 -7.80
N PHE A 92 -3.82 7.39 -8.31
CA PHE A 92 -5.04 7.70 -7.59
C PHE A 92 -6.23 7.74 -8.55
N ARG A 93 -7.42 7.51 -7.99
CA ARG A 93 -8.70 7.60 -8.67
C ARG A 93 -9.65 8.45 -7.84
N THR A 94 -10.48 9.24 -8.50
CA THR A 94 -11.41 10.16 -7.83
C THR A 94 -12.85 9.68 -8.06
N LEU A 95 -13.68 9.75 -7.03
CA LEU A 95 -15.10 9.41 -7.09
C LEU A 95 -15.94 10.32 -6.20
N GLN A 96 -17.22 10.45 -6.54
CA GLN A 96 -18.21 11.11 -5.70
C GLN A 96 -18.58 10.20 -4.53
N SER A 97 -18.62 10.75 -3.31
CA SER A 97 -18.95 10.02 -2.09
C SER A 97 -19.77 10.90 -1.17
N ALA A 98 -20.92 10.40 -0.71
CA ALA A 98 -21.81 11.20 0.14
C ALA A 98 -21.28 11.41 1.57
N GLY A 99 -20.35 10.56 1.99
CA GLY A 99 -19.70 10.64 3.30
C GLY A 99 -18.42 9.83 3.39
N LEU A 100 -17.69 10.03 4.49
CA LEU A 100 -16.43 9.32 4.76
C LEU A 100 -16.59 7.79 4.80
N PRO A 101 -17.62 7.19 5.42
CA PRO A 101 -17.76 5.73 5.47
C PRO A 101 -17.86 5.09 4.08
N GLU A 102 -18.57 5.72 3.15
CA GLU A 102 -18.66 5.25 1.77
C GLU A 102 -17.30 5.35 1.06
N CYS A 103 -16.57 6.46 1.25
CA CYS A 103 -15.23 6.64 0.70
C CYS A 103 -14.27 5.53 1.16
N LEU A 104 -14.24 5.25 2.47
CA LEU A 104 -13.41 4.18 3.04
C LEU A 104 -13.79 2.81 2.49
N TYR A 105 -15.09 2.52 2.34
CA TYR A 105 -15.58 1.24 1.80
C TYR A 105 -15.18 1.00 0.33
N ARG A 106 -15.01 2.07 -0.45
CA ARG A 106 -14.59 2.00 -1.85
C ARG A 106 -13.07 1.79 -2.02
N CYS A 107 -12.29 2.02 -0.96
CA CYS A 107 -10.85 1.76 -0.93
C CYS A 107 -10.56 0.27 -0.75
N ARG A 108 -10.63 -0.47 -1.87
CA ARG A 108 -10.36 -1.92 -1.94
C ARG A 108 -9.11 -2.20 -2.77
N SER A 109 -8.62 -3.44 -2.66
CA SER A 109 -7.59 -4.09 -3.50
C SER A 109 -6.71 -3.15 -4.34
N GLY A 110 -5.51 -2.86 -3.85
CA GLY A 110 -4.61 -1.88 -4.46
C GLY A 110 -4.75 -0.46 -3.89
N CYS A 111 -5.86 -0.13 -3.22
CA CYS A 111 -6.01 1.13 -2.50
C CYS A 111 -5.39 1.06 -1.09
N GLN A 112 -4.50 2.01 -0.79
CA GLN A 112 -3.72 2.10 0.45
C GLN A 112 -4.07 3.32 1.29
N ALA A 113 -4.64 4.37 0.69
CA ALA A 113 -5.09 5.53 1.43
C ALA A 113 -6.26 6.22 0.73
N VAL A 114 -6.96 7.10 1.45
CA VAL A 114 -7.99 7.97 0.88
C VAL A 114 -7.81 9.41 1.32
N ILE A 115 -8.27 10.34 0.48
CA ILE A 115 -8.52 11.73 0.86
C ILE A 115 -10.01 11.99 0.64
N PHE A 116 -10.72 12.44 1.67
CA PHE A 116 -12.15 12.71 1.57
C PHE A 116 -12.48 14.16 1.92
N SER A 117 -13.14 14.86 0.99
CA SER A 117 -13.70 16.19 1.22
C SER A 117 -15.21 16.12 1.42
N GLN A 118 -15.67 16.38 2.64
CA GLN A 118 -17.12 16.48 2.90
C GLN A 118 -17.75 17.66 2.14
N GLN A 119 -17.02 18.76 1.99
CA GLN A 119 -17.49 19.98 1.31
C GLN A 119 -17.73 19.74 -0.17
N GLN A 120 -16.79 19.04 -0.83
CA GLN A 120 -16.87 18.76 -2.27
C GLN A 120 -17.56 17.43 -2.58
N ARG A 121 -17.88 16.62 -1.54
CA ARG A 121 -18.35 15.23 -1.67
C ARG A 121 -17.45 14.38 -2.58
N LEU A 122 -16.15 14.65 -2.53
CA LEU A 122 -15.13 13.99 -3.34
C LEU A 122 -14.28 13.06 -2.48
N CYS A 123 -14.04 11.86 -3.00
CA CYS A 123 -13.18 10.85 -2.42
C CYS A 123 -12.08 10.53 -3.43
N HIS A 124 -10.84 10.77 -3.05
CA HIS A 124 -9.67 10.29 -3.76
C HIS A 124 -9.24 8.98 -3.12
N LEU A 125 -9.09 7.94 -3.92
CA LEU A 125 -8.55 6.64 -3.52
C LEU A 125 -7.15 6.52 -4.09
N LEU A 126 -6.17 6.28 -3.23
CA LEU A 126 -4.76 6.34 -3.55
C LEU A 126 -4.19 4.92 -3.53
N GLU A 127 -3.40 4.60 -4.54
CA GLU A 127 -2.69 3.32 -4.63
C GLU A 127 -1.50 3.24 -3.66
N LEU A 128 -1.12 4.39 -3.10
CA LEU A 128 0.01 4.57 -2.20
C LEU A 128 -0.49 5.05 -0.84
N ALA A 129 0.22 4.70 0.23
CA ALA A 129 0.04 5.33 1.55
C ALA A 129 0.62 6.77 1.61
N ALA A 130 0.62 7.49 0.49
CA ALA A 130 1.18 8.82 0.32
C ALA A 130 0.41 9.59 -0.77
N VAL A 131 0.52 10.91 -0.77
CA VAL A 131 -0.21 11.80 -1.70
C VAL A 131 0.63 12.07 -2.95
N PRO A 132 0.19 11.67 -4.16
CA PRO A 132 0.87 12.02 -5.40
C PRO A 132 0.95 13.54 -5.57
N ALA A 133 2.10 14.06 -6.00
CA ALA A 133 2.28 15.50 -6.26
C ALA A 133 1.23 16.07 -7.23
N ALA A 134 0.77 15.25 -8.20
CA ALA A 134 -0.31 15.61 -9.13
C ALA A 134 -1.66 15.93 -8.44
N LEU A 135 -1.89 15.47 -7.21
CA LEU A 135 -3.10 15.71 -6.42
C LEU A 135 -2.94 16.87 -5.42
N SER A 136 -1.74 17.45 -5.30
CA SER A 136 -1.39 18.46 -4.29
C SER A 136 -2.25 19.73 -4.35
N SER A 137 -2.68 20.16 -5.54
CA SER A 137 -3.52 21.35 -5.73
C SER A 137 -5.03 21.09 -5.61
N ALA A 138 -5.48 19.81 -5.64
CA ALA A 138 -6.89 19.43 -5.63
C ALA A 138 -7.34 18.69 -4.35
N SER A 139 -6.40 18.33 -3.47
CA SER A 139 -6.63 17.52 -2.25
C SER A 139 -7.24 18.27 -1.06
N SER A 140 -8.34 18.99 -1.23
CA SER A 140 -9.12 19.42 -0.05
C SER A 140 -9.65 18.18 0.69
N GLY A 141 -9.60 18.13 2.02
CA GLY A 141 -10.20 17.05 2.82
C GLY A 141 -9.28 16.31 3.80
N ASP A 142 -9.81 15.29 4.46
CA ASP A 142 -9.09 14.52 5.49
C ASP A 142 -8.39 13.31 4.87
N PHE A 143 -7.14 13.05 5.28
CA PHE A 143 -6.32 11.94 4.78
C PHE A 143 -6.32 10.76 5.74
N PHE A 144 -6.63 9.58 5.22
CA PHE A 144 -6.65 8.33 5.98
C PHE A 144 -5.82 7.27 5.29
N VAL A 145 -5.01 6.56 6.07
CA VAL A 145 -4.11 5.51 5.58
C VAL A 145 -4.56 4.16 6.11
N ARG A 146 -4.43 3.14 5.27
CA ARG A 146 -4.71 1.75 5.62
C ARG A 146 -3.64 1.20 6.56
N ARG A 147 -4.05 0.62 7.69
CA ARG A 147 -3.19 0.02 8.73
C ARG A 147 -3.52 -1.44 8.96
#